data_AF-X0XU63-F1
#
_entry.id   AF-X0XU63-F1
#
_cell.length_a   1.000
_cell.length_b   1.000
_cell.length_c   1.000
_cell.angle_alpha   90.00
_cell.angle_beta   90.00
_cell.angle_gamma   90.00
#
_symmetry.space_group_name_H-M   'P 1'
#
loop_
_entity.id
_entity.type
_entity.pdbx_description
1 polymer ?
#
loop_
_entity_poly.entity_id
_entity_poly.type
_entity_poly.pdbx_seq_one_letter_code
_entity_poly.pdbx_strand_id
1 'polypeptide(L)'
;MVVKLDLYDKKILCELDMGARQSFSGIGKKVGLSKNAVEYRVKNMLKEGVIEYFYTVIDAYKLGYTGYRTYLHLQGLPKGKEKELA
;
A
#
# COMPACT_ATOMS: atom_id res chain seq x y z
N MET A 1 4.13 -1.04 16.66
CA MET A 1 3.95 -2.51 16.71
C MET A 1 4.47 -3.06 15.40
N VAL A 2 5.37 -4.05 15.41
CA VAL A 2 5.89 -4.64 14.16
C VAL A 2 5.04 -5.84 13.80
N VAL A 3 4.24 -5.73 12.73
CA VAL A 3 3.45 -6.86 12.22
C VAL A 3 4.38 -7.85 11.53
N LYS A 4 4.32 -9.14 11.94
CA LYS A 4 5.15 -10.19 11.36
C LYS A 4 4.42 -10.85 10.19
N LEU A 5 4.85 -10.54 8.97
CA LEU A 5 4.31 -11.14 7.74
C LEU A 5 5.01 -12.44 7.40
N ASP A 6 4.24 -13.48 7.11
CA ASP A 6 4.77 -14.74 6.61
C ASP A 6 4.99 -14.73 5.08
N LEU A 7 5.46 -15.85 4.54
CA LEU A 7 5.74 -15.97 3.10
C LEU A 7 4.48 -15.82 2.25
N TYR A 8 3.34 -16.34 2.71
CA TYR A 8 2.09 -16.28 1.97
C TYR A 8 1.49 -14.88 2.02
N ASP A 9 1.60 -14.16 3.14
CA ASP A 9 1.17 -12.76 3.22
C ASP A 9 1.93 -11.91 2.20
N LYS A 10 3.25 -12.09 2.10
CA LYS A 10 4.08 -11.39 1.10
C LYS A 10 3.70 -11.74 -0.34
N LYS A 11 3.40 -13.02 -0.62
CA LYS A 11 2.93 -13.44 -1.95
C LYS A 11 1.57 -12.83 -2.29
N ILE A 12 0.64 -12.81 -1.33
CA ILE A 12 -0.68 -12.19 -1.51
C ILE A 12 -0.54 -10.69 -1.76
N LEU A 13 0.33 -9.99 -1.01
CA LEU A 13 0.61 -8.57 -1.22
C LEU A 13 1.17 -8.31 -2.62
N CYS A 14 2.11 -9.13 -3.09
CA CYS A 14 2.65 -9.01 -4.45
C CYS A 14 1.56 -9.20 -5.52
N GLU A 15 0.66 -10.17 -5.36
CA GLU A 15 -0.47 -10.33 -6.27
C GLU A 15 -1.43 -9.14 -6.24
N LEU A 16 -1.73 -8.60 -5.05
CA LEU A 16 -2.61 -7.43 -4.92
C LEU A 16 -2.00 -6.16 -5.51
N ASP A 17 -0.68 -5.97 -5.39
CA ASP A 17 0.05 -4.85 -5.99
C ASP A 17 -0.03 -4.89 -7.53
N MET A 18 0.13 -6.08 -8.11
CA MET A 18 -0.08 -6.28 -9.55
C MET A 18 -1.54 -6.05 -9.98
N GLY A 19 -2.50 -6.27 -9.08
CA GLY A 19 -3.91 -6.03 -9.37
C GLY A 19 -4.82 -6.31 -8.19
N ALA A 20 -5.24 -5.26 -7.51
CA ALA A 20 -6.10 -5.35 -6.31
C ALA A 20 -7.51 -5.88 -6.58
N ARG A 21 -8.00 -5.79 -7.83
CA ARG A 21 -9.34 -6.27 -8.22
C ARG A 21 -9.41 -7.76 -8.52
N GLN A 22 -8.28 -8.47 -8.42
CA GLN A 22 -8.24 -9.91 -8.64
C GLN A 22 -9.14 -10.63 -7.63
N SER A 23 -9.80 -11.70 -8.07
CA SER A 23 -10.58 -12.53 -7.14
C SER A 23 -9.65 -13.27 -6.16
N PHE A 24 -10.08 -13.42 -4.90
CA PHE A 24 -9.33 -14.20 -3.90
C PHE A 24 -9.12 -15.67 -4.32
N SER A 25 -10.03 -16.22 -5.13
CA SER A 25 -9.85 -17.55 -5.73
C SER A 25 -8.70 -17.57 -6.74
N GLY A 26 -8.60 -16.55 -7.58
CA GLY A 26 -7.50 -16.39 -8.53
C GLY A 26 -6.15 -16.24 -7.85
N ILE A 27 -6.08 -15.38 -6.82
CA ILE A 27 -4.87 -15.22 -5.99
C ILE A 27 -4.53 -16.56 -5.31
N GLY A 28 -5.51 -17.23 -4.72
CA GLY A 28 -5.35 -18.54 -4.08
C GLY A 28 -4.70 -19.58 -4.99
N LYS A 29 -5.14 -19.68 -6.25
CA LYS A 29 -4.53 -20.58 -7.25
C LYS A 29 -3.06 -20.26 -7.52
N LYS A 30 -2.67 -18.98 -7.56
CA LYS A 30 -1.29 -18.56 -7.82
C LYS A 30 -0.37 -18.77 -6.63
N VAL A 31 -0.88 -18.53 -5.41
CA VAL A 31 -0.06 -18.60 -4.19
C VAL A 31 -0.12 -19.95 -3.50
N GLY A 32 -1.00 -20.87 -3.92
CA GLY A 32 -1.15 -22.20 -3.35
C GLY A 32 -2.05 -22.26 -2.11
N LEU A 33 -3.06 -21.40 -2.03
CA LEU A 33 -3.99 -21.30 -0.90
C LEU A 33 -5.46 -21.40 -1.33
N SER A 34 -6.33 -21.75 -0.38
CA SER A 34 -7.77 -21.68 -0.60
C SER A 34 -8.26 -20.23 -0.67
N LYS A 35 -9.39 -20.00 -1.35
CA LYS A 35 -10.06 -18.68 -1.40
C LYS A 35 -10.24 -18.09 0.00
N ASN A 36 -10.75 -18.88 0.95
CA ASN A 36 -11.05 -18.42 2.30
C ASN A 36 -9.78 -18.05 3.08
N ALA A 37 -8.67 -18.79 2.88
CA ALA A 37 -7.38 -18.47 3.50
C ALA A 37 -6.83 -17.13 3.00
N VAL A 38 -6.93 -16.86 1.68
CA VAL A 38 -6.55 -15.56 1.11
C VAL A 38 -7.44 -14.45 1.66
N GLU A 39 -8.76 -14.64 1.63
CA GLU A 39 -9.71 -13.64 2.14
C GLU A 39 -9.46 -13.28 3.60
N TYR A 40 -9.23 -14.28 4.46
CA TYR A 40 -8.91 -14.08 5.87
C TYR A 40 -7.63 -13.26 6.04
N ARG A 41 -6.55 -13.61 5.34
CA ARG A 41 -5.26 -12.91 5.40
C ARG A 41 -5.37 -11.46 4.94
N VAL A 42 -6.07 -11.20 3.83
CA VAL A 42 -6.29 -9.84 3.34
C VAL A 42 -7.08 -9.00 4.36
N LYS A 43 -8.14 -9.56 4.96
CA LYS A 43 -8.91 -8.87 6.01
C LYS A 43 -8.08 -8.59 7.26
N ASN A 44 -7.21 -9.52 7.67
CA ASN A 44 -6.31 -9.30 8.79
C ASN A 44 -5.28 -8.21 8.48
N MET A 45 -4.64 -8.25 7.31
CA MET A 45 -3.68 -7.22 6.89
C MET A 45 -4.31 -5.83 6.80
N LEU A 46 -5.58 -5.72 6.39
CA LEU A 46 -6.35 -4.47 6.46
C LEU A 46 -6.58 -4.02 7.91
N LYS A 47 -7.02 -4.92 8.78
CA LYS A 47 -7.28 -4.63 10.20
C LYS A 47 -6.02 -4.19 10.94
N GLU A 48 -4.88 -4.78 10.59
CA GLU A 48 -3.57 -4.50 11.20
C GLU A 48 -2.87 -3.28 10.58
N GLY A 49 -3.44 -2.68 9.53
CA GLY A 49 -2.86 -1.52 8.85
C GLY A 49 -1.66 -1.84 7.95
N VAL A 50 -1.46 -3.12 7.60
CA VAL A 50 -0.45 -3.54 6.61
C VAL A 50 -0.92 -3.15 5.20
N ILE A 51 -2.21 -3.34 4.93
CA ILE A 51 -2.88 -2.77 3.77
C ILE A 51 -3.71 -1.60 4.28
N GLU A 52 -3.38 -0.39 3.86
CA GLU A 52 -4.16 0.78 4.26
C GLU A 52 -5.33 1.00 3.29
N TYR A 53 -5.04 1.00 1.98
CA TYR A 53 -6.02 1.30 0.94
C TYR A 53 -5.77 0.50 -0.34
N PHE A 54 -6.83 0.33 -1.13
CA PHE A 54 -6.74 -0.04 -2.53
C PHE A 54 -7.12 1.16 -3.37
N TYR A 55 -6.25 1.59 -4.27
CA TYR A 55 -6.50 2.74 -5.13
C TYR A 55 -6.21 2.41 -6.59
N THR A 56 -6.79 3.20 -7.48
CA THR A 56 -6.53 3.10 -8.91
C THR A 56 -5.34 3.99 -9.26
N VAL A 57 -4.37 3.46 -10.00
CA VAL A 57 -3.32 4.28 -10.60
C VAL A 57 -3.92 5.02 -11.79
N ILE A 58 -4.00 6.34 -11.67
CA ILE A 58 -4.53 7.22 -12.71
C ILE A 58 -3.41 7.99 -13.40
N ASP A 59 -3.61 8.31 -14.66
CA ASP A 59 -2.77 9.25 -15.38
C ASP A 59 -3.22 10.67 -15.05
N ALA A 60 -2.52 11.32 -14.11
CA ALA A 60 -2.86 12.66 -13.65
C ALA A 60 -2.72 13.72 -14.77
N TYR A 61 -1.80 13.52 -15.73
CA TYR A 61 -1.57 14.47 -16.82
C TYR A 61 -2.75 14.52 -17.78
N LYS A 62 -3.37 13.36 -18.08
CA LYS A 62 -4.59 13.29 -18.90
C LYS A 62 -5.78 14.00 -18.26
N LEU A 63 -5.77 14.17 -16.94
CA LEU A 63 -6.79 14.90 -16.20
C LEU A 63 -6.48 16.41 -16.10
N GLY A 64 -5.40 16.88 -16.72
CA GLY A 64 -4.98 18.28 -16.68
C GLY A 64 -4.19 18.67 -15.44
N TYR A 65 -3.81 17.71 -14.60
CA TYR A 65 -2.94 17.97 -13.45
C TYR A 65 -1.47 17.91 -13.86
N THR A 66 -0.66 18.79 -13.28
CA THR A 66 0.80 18.78 -13.43
C THR A 66 1.43 18.56 -12.06
N GLY A 67 2.22 17.50 -11.94
CA GLY A 67 3.02 17.27 -10.74
C GLY A 67 4.27 18.14 -10.75
N TYR A 68 4.55 18.84 -9.66
CA TYR A 68 5.80 19.55 -9.43
C TYR A 68 6.37 19.13 -8.07
N ARG A 69 7.69 19.01 -7.99
CA ARG A 69 8.41 18.80 -6.72
C ARG A 69 9.11 20.08 -6.34
N THR A 70 8.63 20.72 -5.28
CA THR A 70 9.24 21.95 -4.74
C THR A 70 10.17 21.61 -3.60
N TYR A 71 11.40 22.08 -3.69
CA TYR A 71 12.36 22.02 -2.59
C TYR A 71 12.28 23.32 -1.80
N LEU A 72 11.86 23.22 -0.54
CA LEU A 72 11.80 24.37 0.35
C LEU A 72 13.07 24.43 1.20
N HIS A 73 13.77 25.55 1.12
CA HIS A 73 14.82 25.89 2.09
C HIS A 73 14.27 26.93 3.05
N LEU A 74 14.11 26.54 4.31
CA LEU A 74 13.45 27.35 5.33
C LEU A 74 14.50 28.10 6.16
N GLN A 75 14.31 29.41 6.35
CA GLN A 75 15.17 30.24 7.20
C GLN A 75 14.47 30.57 8.52
N GLY A 76 15.24 30.69 9.61
CA GLY A 76 14.71 31.09 10.92
C GLY A 76 13.91 30.03 11.66
N LEU A 77 13.97 28.76 11.25
CA LEU A 77 13.36 27.68 12.02
C LEU A 77 14.08 27.48 13.36
N PRO A 78 13.35 27.45 14.49
CA PRO A 78 13.92 27.02 15.76
C PRO A 78 14.48 25.59 15.61
N LYS A 79 15.69 25.35 16.12
CA LYS A 79 16.31 24.01 16.11
C LYS A 79 15.32 22.97 16.63
N GLY A 80 15.10 21.91 15.86
CA GLY A 80 14.26 20.77 16.25
C GLY A 80 12.80 20.82 15.76
N LYS A 81 12.32 21.93 15.19
CA LYS A 81 10.99 22.00 14.55
C LYS A 81 10.95 21.48 13.11
N GLU A 82 12.11 21.16 12.52
CA GLU A 82 12.20 20.66 11.14
C GLU A 82 11.45 19.34 10.95
N LYS A 83 11.27 18.54 12.01
CA LYS A 83 10.59 17.24 11.97
C LYS A 83 9.06 17.33 12.01
N GLU A 84 8.48 18.47 12.41
CA GLU A 84 7.02 18.66 12.48
C GLU A 84 6.42 19.05 11.11
N LEU A 85 7.27 19.38 10.13
CA LEU A 85 6.89 19.89 8.80
C LEU A 85 7.03 18.84 7.68
N ALA A 86 7.42 17.60 8.02
CA ALA A 86 7.57 16.47 7.11
C ALA A 86 6.49 15.42 7.38
#